data_AF-A0A143X647-F1
#
_entry.id   AF-A0A143X647-F1
#
_cell.length_a   1.000
_cell.length_b   1.000
_cell.length_c   1.000
_cell.angle_alpha   90.00
_cell.angle_beta   90.00
_cell.angle_gamma   90.00
#
_symmetry.space_group_name_H-M   'P 1'
#
loop_
_entity.id
_entity.type
_entity.pdbx_description
1 polymer ?
#
loop_
_entity_poly.entity_id
_entity_poly.type
_entity_poly.pdbx_seq_one_letter_code
_entity_poly.pdbx_strand_id
1 'polypeptide(L)'
;MQADVKKMRRLLRTAQGQIDGILKMMDEDRYCVDISNQLLSVEAIIRKANKLVLQEHLMHCVKNAADTEELSEKMDELVKILDRM
;
A
#
# COMPACT_ATOMS: atom_id res chain seq x y z
N MET A 1 -12.34 0.24 -12.57
CA MET A 1 -11.13 -0.62 -12.54
C MET A 1 -9.84 0.01 -13.13
N GLN A 2 -9.84 0.73 -14.27
CA GLN A 2 -8.55 1.24 -14.82
C GLN A 2 -7.94 2.44 -14.08
N ALA A 3 -8.77 3.30 -13.46
CA ALA A 3 -8.29 4.52 -12.79
C ALA A 3 -7.51 4.21 -11.49
N ASP A 4 -8.02 3.32 -10.64
CA ASP A 4 -7.42 3.01 -9.34
C ASP A 4 -6.14 2.17 -9.48
N VAL A 5 -6.11 1.20 -10.41
CA VAL A 5 -4.89 0.45 -10.72
C VAL A 5 -3.78 1.37 -11.24
N LYS A 6 -4.10 2.34 -12.10
CA LYS A 6 -3.12 3.32 -12.59
C LYS A 6 -2.58 4.19 -11.45
N LYS A 7 -3.46 4.63 -10.53
CA LYS A 7 -3.08 5.44 -9.37
C LYS A 7 -2.20 4.65 -8.39
N MET A 8 -2.56 3.40 -8.08
CA MET A 8 -1.77 2.50 -7.22
C MET A 8 -0.39 2.24 -7.82
N ARG A 9 -0.31 1.90 -9.11
CA ARG A 9 0.96 1.72 -9.81
C ARG A 9 1.83 2.98 -9.77
N ARG A 10 1.23 4.17 -9.90
CA ARG A 10 1.99 5.42 -9.80
C ARG A 10 2.60 5.60 -8.41
N LEU A 11 1.84 5.35 -7.34
CA LEU A 11 2.35 5.42 -5.97
C LEU A 11 3.51 4.44 -5.75
N LEU A 12 3.35 3.19 -6.19
CA LEU A 12 4.40 2.17 -6.04
C LEU A 12 5.66 2.52 -6.84
N ARG A 13 5.53 3.10 -8.04
CA ARG A 13 6.68 3.61 -8.80
C ARG A 13 7.38 4.77 -8.09
N THR A 14 6.62 5.66 -7.42
CA THR A 14 7.21 6.72 -6.60
C THR A 14 7.97 6.15 -5.41
N ALA A 15 7.39 5.17 -4.70
CA ALA A 15 8.06 4.48 -3.60
C ALA A 15 9.33 3.78 -4.06
N GLN A 16 9.30 3.11 -5.23
CA GLN A 16 10.48 2.49 -5.83
C GLN A 16 11.61 3.48 -6.06
N GLY A 17 11.34 4.63 -6.71
CA GLY A 17 12.36 5.65 -6.92
C GLY A 17 12.90 6.27 -5.63
N GLN A 18 12.07 6.38 -4.59
CA GLN A 18 12.53 6.80 -3.26
C GLN A 18 13.44 5.75 -2.60
N ILE A 19 13.12 4.46 -2.72
CA ILE A 19 13.99 3.37 -2.25
C ILE A 19 15.34 3.42 -2.95
N ASP A 20 15.36 3.58 -4.28
CA ASP A 20 16.61 3.73 -5.04
C ASP A 20 17.43 4.94 -4.54
N GLY A 21 16.76 6.05 -4.21
CA GLY A 21 17.38 7.22 -3.59
C GLY A 21 17.96 6.94 -2.20
N ILE A 22 17.26 6.18 -1.36
CA ILE A 22 17.72 5.75 -0.03
C ILE A 22 18.98 4.89 -0.14
N LEU A 23 18.99 3.93 -1.05
CA LEU A 23 20.17 3.07 -1.27
C LEU A 23 21.40 3.92 -1.64
N LYS A 24 21.24 4.89 -2.54
CA LYS A 24 22.30 5.84 -2.86
C LYS A 24 22.73 6.69 -1.66
N MET A 25 21.79 7.13 -0.82
CA MET A 25 22.13 7.84 0.42
C MET A 25 22.98 6.99 1.37
N MET A 26 22.74 5.68 1.41
CA MET A 26 23.55 4.75 2.20
C MET A 26 24.95 4.58 1.61
N ASP A 27 25.07 4.44 0.29
CA ASP A 27 26.36 4.36 -0.40
C ASP A 27 27.19 5.64 -0.23
N GLU A 28 26.54 6.79 -0.06
CA GLU A 28 27.13 8.10 0.21
C GLU A 28 27.37 8.40 1.71
N ASP A 29 27.14 7.43 2.59
CA ASP A 29 27.27 7.56 4.06
C ASP A 29 26.53 8.78 4.64
N ARG A 30 25.31 9.01 4.14
CA ARG A 30 24.47 10.15 4.56
C ARG A 30 23.98 9.99 5.99
N TYR A 31 23.65 11.12 6.61
CA TYR A 31 23.20 11.17 7.99
C TYR A 31 21.97 10.27 8.24
N CYS A 32 22.05 9.46 9.30
CA CYS A 32 21.06 8.41 9.57
C CYS A 32 19.63 8.96 9.74
N VAL A 33 19.47 10.16 10.30
CA VAL A 33 18.14 10.78 10.46
C VAL A 33 17.52 11.16 9.11
N ASP A 34 18.33 11.57 8.12
CA ASP A 34 17.84 11.86 6.78
C ASP A 34 17.34 10.58 6.10
N ILE A 35 18.10 9.49 6.23
CA ILE A 35 17.73 8.16 5.72
C ILE A 35 16.41 7.71 6.39
N SER A 36 16.31 7.83 7.71
CA SER A 36 15.10 7.50 8.47
C SER A 36 13.89 8.30 7.99
N ASN A 37 14.05 9.59 7.71
CA ASN A 37 12.96 10.42 7.18
C ASN A 37 12.50 9.97 5.79
N GLN A 38 13.43 9.54 4.92
CA GLN A 38 13.07 8.98 3.62
C GLN A 38 12.36 7.62 3.75
N LEU A 39 12.80 6.75 4.66
CA LEU A 39 12.13 5.49 4.95
C LEU A 39 10.67 5.71 5.41
N LEU A 40 10.44 6.66 6.31
CA LEU A 40 9.09 7.03 6.76
C LEU A 40 8.24 7.60 5.60
N SER A 41 8.86 8.33 4.67
CA SER A 41 8.18 8.81 3.45
C SER A 41 7.71 7.63 2.58
N VAL A 42 8.58 6.65 2.35
CA VAL A 42 8.26 5.42 1.60
C VAL A 42 7.13 4.65 2.28
N GLU A 43 7.20 4.48 3.60
CA GLU A 43 6.16 3.79 4.38
C GLU A 43 4.79 4.46 4.19
N ALA A 44 4.73 5.79 4.25
CA ALA A 44 3.49 6.54 4.03
C ALA A 44 2.90 6.33 2.63
N ILE A 45 3.75 6.24 1.60
CA ILE A 45 3.30 5.95 0.23
C ILE A 45 2.76 4.52 0.12
N ILE A 46 3.47 3.54 0.69
CA ILE A 46 3.05 2.13 0.69
C ILE A 46 1.72 1.96 1.44
N ARG A 47 1.58 2.56 2.63
CA ARG A 47 0.32 2.56 3.39
C ARG A 47 -0.83 3.16 2.57
N LYS A 48 -0.58 4.25 1.84
CA LYS A 48 -1.58 4.86 0.95
C LYS A 48 -1.96 3.94 -0.21
N ALA A 49 -0.99 3.26 -0.82
CA ALA A 49 -1.28 2.29 -1.88
C ALA A 49 -2.09 1.10 -1.34
N ASN A 50 -1.74 0.57 -0.17
CA ASN A 50 -2.46 -0.53 0.46
C ASN A 50 -3.92 -0.17 0.77
N LYS A 51 -4.17 1.04 1.30
CA LYS A 51 -5.55 1.53 1.51
C LYS A 51 -6.39 1.52 0.23
N LEU A 52 -5.80 1.87 -0.93
CA LEU A 52 -6.51 1.82 -2.21
C LEU A 52 -6.81 0.38 -2.64
N VAL A 53 -5.90 -0.57 -2.39
CA VAL A 53 -6.14 -2.00 -2.66
C VAL A 53 -7.33 -2.51 -1.84
N LEU A 54 -7.36 -2.19 -0.54
CA LEU A 54 -8.46 -2.59 0.35
C LEU A 54 -9.79 -1.93 -0.03
N GLN A 55 -9.75 -0.67 -0.47
CA GLN A 55 -10.94 0.01 -1.00
C GLN A 55 -11.48 -0.70 -2.26
N GLU A 56 -10.61 -1.11 -3.19
CA GLU A 56 -11.03 -1.89 -4.36
C GLU A 56 -11.60 -3.26 -3.97
N HIS A 57 -11.03 -3.92 -2.95
CA HIS A 57 -11.55 -5.19 -2.43
C HIS A 57 -12.99 -5.02 -1.88
N LEU A 58 -13.26 -3.95 -1.14
CA LEU A 58 -14.62 -3.61 -0.68
C LEU A 58 -15.58 -3.38 -1.86
N MET A 59 -15.16 -2.61 -2.86
CA MET A 59 -16.03 -2.21 -3.98
C MET A 59 -16.30 -3.32 -5.00
N HIS A 60 -15.43 -4.34 -5.08
CA HIS A 60 -15.54 -5.39 -6.09
C HIS A 60 -15.70 -6.80 -5.51
N CYS A 61 -14.96 -7.17 -4.47
CA CYS A 61 -15.04 -8.53 -3.93
C CYS A 61 -16.20 -8.62 -2.95
N VAL A 62 -16.23 -7.73 -1.95
CA VAL A 62 -17.30 -7.72 -0.93
C VAL A 62 -18.64 -7.36 -1.55
N LYS A 63 -18.69 -6.32 -2.40
CA LYS A 63 -19.93 -5.87 -3.06
C LYS A 63 -20.56 -6.95 -3.97
N ASN A 64 -19.75 -7.81 -4.58
CA ASN A 64 -20.22 -8.82 -5.54
C ASN A 64 -20.31 -10.23 -4.93
N ALA A 65 -20.23 -10.35 -3.60
CA ALA A 65 -20.42 -11.63 -2.93
C ALA A 65 -21.79 -12.24 -3.29
N ALA A 66 -21.81 -13.54 -3.58
CA ALA A 66 -23.00 -14.25 -4.04
C ALA A 66 -24.03 -14.45 -2.92
N ASP A 67 -23.55 -14.60 -1.68
CA ASP A 67 -24.36 -14.84 -0.50
C ASP A 67 -23.71 -14.24 0.77
N THR A 68 -24.39 -14.43 1.91
CA THR A 68 -23.96 -13.93 3.21
C THR A 68 -22.73 -14.64 3.77
N GLU A 69 -22.48 -15.88 3.37
CA GLU A 69 -21.31 -16.64 3.82
C GLU A 69 -20.06 -16.08 3.15
N GLU A 70 -20.07 -15.95 1.82
CA GLU A 70 -18.98 -15.34 1.06
C GLU A 70 -18.73 -13.88 1.49
N LEU A 71 -19.80 -13.12 1.76
CA LEU A 71 -19.68 -11.76 2.29
C LEU A 71 -18.92 -11.74 3.63
N SER A 72 -19.28 -12.64 4.56
CA SER A 72 -18.63 -12.73 5.87
C SER A 72 -17.17 -13.11 5.75
N GLU A 73 -16.84 -14.10 4.90
CA GLU A 73 -15.46 -14.52 4.65
C GLU A 73 -14.59 -13.37 4.11
N LYS A 74 -15.10 -12.62 3.13
CA LYS A 74 -14.39 -11.48 2.53
C LYS A 74 -14.23 -10.32 3.51
N MET A 75 -15.23 -10.09 4.37
CA MET A 75 -15.11 -9.12 5.46
C MET A 75 -14.05 -9.54 6.49
N ASP A 76 -13.99 -10.82 6.86
CA ASP A 76 -13.00 -11.33 7.81
C ASP A 76 -11.57 -11.24 7.25
N GLU A 77 -11.38 -11.51 5.95
CA GLU A 77 -10.11 -11.30 5.24
C GLU A 77 -9.66 -9.84 5.35
N LEU A 78 -10.58 -8.88 5.11
CA LEU A 78 -10.29 -7.46 5.20
C LEU A 78 -9.91 -7.04 6.63
N VAL A 79 -10.67 -7.47 7.64
CA VAL A 79 -10.39 -7.15 9.06
C VAL A 79 -9.00 -7.65 9.46
N LYS A 80 -8.65 -8.89 9.10
CA LYS A 80 -7.33 -9.47 9.37
C LYS A 80 -6.18 -8.66 8.76
N ILE A 81 -6.40 -7.97 7.63
CA ILE A 81 -5.38 -7.11 7.03
C ILE A 81 -5.31 -5.78 7.78
N LEU A 82 -6.45 -5.19 8.16
CA LEU A 82 -6.49 -3.94 8.92
C LEU A 82 -5.78 -4.06 10.27
N ASP A 83 -5.88 -5.21 10.95
CA ASP A 83 -5.18 -5.47 12.21
C ASP A 83 -3.64 -5.50 12.08
N ARG A 84 -3.13 -5.69 10.86
CA ARG A 84 -1.69 -5.74 10.56
C ARG A 84 -1.13 -4.40 10.08
N MET A 85 -1.98 -3.40 9.88
CA MET A 85 -1.58 -2.06 9.42
C MET A 85 -1.24 -1.15 10.59
#